data_AF-A0A7X2SYG0-F1
#
_entry.id   AF-A0A7X2SYG0-F1
#
_cell.length_a   1.000
_cell.length_b   1.000
_cell.length_c   1.000
_cell.angle_alpha   90.00
_cell.angle_beta   90.00
_cell.angle_gamma   90.00
#
_symmetry.space_group_name_H-M   'P 1'
#
loop_
_entity.id
_entity.type
_entity.pdbx_description
1 polymer ?
#
loop_
_entity_poly.entity_id
_entity_poly.type
_entity_poly.pdbx_seq_one_letter_code
_entity_poly.pdbx_strand_id
1 'polypeptide(L)' 'ISDAYASIKRGELTGTVDSFPVLTGEVAMDVIIRLINGQKLSRVVSTPQALITKENVEAFSTKDNNRLRQLLAQQ' A
#
# COMPACT_ATOMS: atom_id res chain seq x y z
N ILE A 1 4.40 -11.00 -1.32
CA ILE A 1 3.05 -10.48 -1.68
C ILE A 1 2.40 -11.33 -2.78
N SER A 2 3.12 -11.70 -3.85
CA SER A 2 2.59 -12.53 -4.95
C SER A 2 1.86 -13.80 -4.49
N ASP A 3 2.39 -14.50 -3.48
CA ASP A 3 1.80 -15.77 -3.03
C ASP A 3 0.48 -15.59 -2.30
N ALA A 4 0.34 -14.54 -1.49
CA ALA A 4 -0.93 -14.21 -0.82
C ALA A 4 -2.01 -13.86 -1.85
N TYR A 5 -1.65 -13.09 -2.88
CA TYR A 5 -2.59 -12.72 -3.95
C TYR A 5 -2.97 -13.94 -4.79
N ALA A 6 -2.02 -14.83 -5.07
CA ALA A 6 -2.30 -16.09 -5.75
C ALA A 6 -3.20 -17.00 -4.91
N SER A 7 -2.97 -17.09 -3.60
CA SER A 7 -3.80 -17.88 -2.67
C SER A 7 -5.24 -17.33 -2.57
N ILE A 8 -5.40 -15.99 -2.57
CA ILE A 8 -6.73 -15.33 -2.63
C ILE A 8 -7.45 -15.66 -3.94
N LYS A 9 -6.73 -15.60 -5.07
CA LYS A 9 -7.31 -15.98 -6.39
C LYS A 9 -7.73 -17.44 -6.42
N ARG A 10 -6.95 -18.34 -5.80
CA ARG A 10 -7.31 -19.77 -5.65
C ARG A 10 -8.43 -20.02 -4.64
N GLY A 11 -8.78 -19.03 -3.81
CA GLY A 11 -9.81 -19.16 -2.76
C GLY A 11 -9.34 -19.88 -1.50
N GLU A 12 -8.04 -20.13 -1.36
CA GLU A 12 -7.44 -20.73 -0.16
C GLU A 12 -7.32 -19.71 0.97
N LEU A 13 -7.06 -18.44 0.63
CA LEU A 13 -6.99 -17.32 1.55
C LEU A 13 -8.17 -16.37 1.30
N THR A 14 -8.92 -16.03 2.35
CA THR A 14 -10.08 -15.12 2.23
C THR A 14 -9.65 -13.69 1.90
N GLY A 15 -8.51 -13.25 2.43
CA GLY A 15 -7.95 -11.93 2.15
C GLY A 15 -6.65 -11.69 2.92
N THR A 16 -5.98 -10.57 2.61
CA THR A 16 -4.79 -10.08 3.32
C THR A 16 -4.88 -8.57 3.46
N VAL A 17 -4.24 -7.99 4.47
CA VAL A 17 -3.95 -6.54 4.48
C VAL A 17 -2.57 -6.34 3.85
N ASP A 18 -2.48 -5.46 2.86
CA ASP A 18 -1.22 -5.10 2.22
C ASP A 18 -0.79 -3.69 2.63
N SER A 19 0.52 -3.47 2.73
CA SER A 19 1.17 -2.24 3.17
C SER A 19 2.04 -1.58 2.10
N PHE A 20 2.04 -2.11 0.87
CA PHE A 20 2.64 -1.51 -0.33
C PHE A 20 4.06 -0.95 -0.10
N PRO A 21 5.10 -1.80 0.00
CA PRO A 21 6.44 -1.40 0.44
C PRO A 21 7.07 -0.23 -0.33
N VAL A 22 6.81 -0.12 -1.64
CA VAL A 22 7.30 0.99 -2.47
C VAL A 22 6.72 2.32 -1.99
N LEU A 23 5.40 2.40 -1.79
CA LEU A 23 4.73 3.61 -1.33
C LEU A 23 5.11 3.93 0.13
N THR A 24 5.26 2.91 0.97
CA THR A 24 5.78 3.08 2.33
C THR A 24 7.19 3.68 2.32
N GLY A 25 8.07 3.23 1.42
CA GLY A 25 9.41 3.81 1.25
C GLY A 25 9.40 5.26 0.78
N GLU A 26 8.49 5.64 -0.12
CA GLU A 26 8.34 7.03 -0.54
C GLU A 26 7.88 7.95 0.60
N VAL A 27 6.92 7.50 1.42
CA VAL A 27 6.50 8.24 2.61
C VAL A 27 7.67 8.41 3.58
N ALA A 28 8.51 7.39 3.75
CA ALA A 28 9.71 7.51 4.57
C ALA A 28 10.67 8.58 4.04
N MET A 29 10.87 8.66 2.72
CA MET A 29 11.71 9.70 2.11
C MET A 29 11.11 11.11 2.25
N ASP A 30 9.80 11.26 2.11
CA ASP A 30 9.10 12.54 2.38
C ASP A 30 9.33 12.99 3.83
N VAL A 31 9.17 12.08 4.79
CA VAL A 31 9.43 12.34 6.21
C VAL A 31 10.87 12.80 6.43
N ILE A 32 11.86 12.14 5.82
CA ILE A 32 13.27 12.54 5.92
C ILE A 32 13.48 13.97 5.41
N ILE A 33 12.96 14.31 4.23
CA ILE A 33 13.10 15.65 3.65
C ILE A 33 12.47 16.71 4.56
N ARG A 34 11.29 16.42 5.11
CA ARG A 34 10.58 17.33 6.01
C ARG A 34 11.33 17.55 7.32
N LEU A 35 11.94 16.51 7.87
CA LEU A 35 12.80 16.62 9.06
C LEU A 35 14.05 17.45 8.79
N ILE A 36 14.72 17.24 7.65
CA ILE A 36 15.89 18.04 7.24
C ILE A 36 15.52 19.53 7.12
N ASN A 37 14.31 19.83 6.63
CA ASN A 37 13.77 21.18 6.52
C ASN A 37 13.23 21.75 7.86
N GLY A 38 13.40 21.05 8.98
CA GLY A 38 12.98 21.51 10.30
C GLY A 38 11.46 21.51 10.53
N GLN A 39 10.68 20.84 9.68
CA GLN A 39 9.24 20.74 9.90
C GLN A 39 8.94 19.88 11.13
N LYS A 40 7.99 20.33 11.96
CA LYS A 40 7.44 19.50 13.05
C LYS A 40 6.51 18.46 12.46
N LEU A 41 6.77 17.19 12.75
CA LEU A 41 5.97 16.07 12.29
C LEU A 41 5.19 15.45 13.45
N SER A 42 4.05 14.85 13.12
CA SER A 42 3.33 13.96 14.03
C SER A 42 4.23 12.80 14.46
N ARG A 43 4.07 12.33 15.70
CA ARG A 43 4.79 11.16 16.23
C ARG A 43 4.58 9.89 15.37
N VAL A 44 3.43 9.79 14.73
CA VAL A 44 3.05 8.65 13.87
C VAL A 44 2.68 9.20 12.49
N VAL A 45 3.23 8.58 11.44
CA VAL A 45 2.91 8.87 10.04
C VAL A 45 2.30 7.61 9.45
N SER A 46 1.05 7.72 8.99
CA SER A 46 0.34 6.60 8.37
C SER A 46 0.86 6.37 6.95
N THR A 47 1.06 5.10 6.60
CA THR A 47 1.36 4.68 5.23
C THR A 47 0.12 4.03 4.61
N PRO A 48 0.01 4.02 3.27
CA PRO A 48 -1.15 3.43 2.60
C PRO A 48 -1.25 1.93 2.90
N GLN A 49 -2.47 1.48 3.20
CA GLN A 49 -2.79 0.08 3.43
C GLN A 49 -4.15 -0.21 2.81
N ALA A 50 -4.39 -1.47 2.43
CA ALA A 50 -5.67 -1.90 1.87
C ALA A 50 -5.97 -3.35 2.26
N LEU A 51 -7.26 -3.61 2.52
CA LEU A 51 -7.76 -4.98 2.59
C LEU A 51 -7.91 -5.53 1.18
N ILE A 52 -7.21 -6.62 0.89
CA ILE A 52 -7.22 -7.33 -0.37
C ILE A 52 -8.03 -8.60 -0.21
N THR A 53 -9.06 -8.74 -1.03
CA THR A 53 -9.98 -9.88 -1.06
C THR A 53 -10.18 -10.34 -2.50
N LYS A 54 -10.97 -11.40 -2.69
CA LYS A 54 -11.23 -11.96 -4.02
C LYS A 54 -11.87 -10.93 -4.97
N GLU A 55 -12.60 -9.95 -4.42
CA GLU A 55 -13.31 -8.92 -5.17
C GLU A 55 -12.36 -7.86 -5.78
N ASN A 56 -11.20 -7.61 -5.17
CA ASN A 56 -10.31 -6.51 -5.57
C ASN A 56 -8.86 -6.94 -5.88
N VAL A 57 -8.49 -8.21 -5.63
CA VAL A 57 -7.12 -8.72 -5.81
C VAL A 57 -6.58 -8.50 -7.23
N GLU A 58 -7.45 -8.52 -8.25
CA GLU A 58 -7.03 -8.23 -9.63
C GLU A 58 -6.63 -6.77 -9.83
N ALA A 59 -7.39 -5.83 -9.28
CA ALA A 59 -7.08 -4.41 -9.37
C ALA A 59 -5.77 -4.07 -8.66
N PHE A 60 -5.54 -4.67 -7.48
CA PHE A 60 -4.32 -4.44 -6.68
C PHE A 60 -3.10 -5.24 -7.16
N SER A 61 -3.26 -6.21 -8.07
CA SER A 61 -2.13 -6.93 -8.70
C SER A 61 -1.35 -6.08 -9.72
N THR A 62 -1.68 -4.79 -9.86
CA THR A 62 -1.04 -3.88 -10.83
C THR A 62 0.43 -3.60 -10.47
N LYS A 63 1.28 -3.51 -11.50
CA LYS A 63 2.66 -3.01 -11.37
C LYS A 63 2.76 -1.50 -11.60
N ASP A 64 1.67 -0.86 -12.01
CA ASP A 64 1.62 0.58 -12.21
C ASP A 64 1.29 1.30 -10.89
N ASN A 65 2.29 2.02 -10.37
CA ASN A 65 2.16 2.78 -9.14
C ASN A 65 1.15 3.93 -9.24
N ASN A 66 0.94 4.53 -10.42
CA ASN A 66 -0.07 5.58 -10.59
C ASN A 66 -1.47 5.00 -10.45
N ARG A 67 -1.72 3.85 -11.08
CA ARG A 67 -2.97 3.12 -10.91
C ARG A 67 -3.18 2.68 -9.46
N LEU A 68 -2.14 2.17 -8.82
CA LEU A 68 -2.19 1.78 -7.40
C LEU A 68 -2.61 2.96 -6.50
N ARG A 69 -2.02 4.15 -6.69
CA ARG A 69 -2.43 5.35 -5.94
C ARG A 69 -3.88 5.73 -6.16
N GLN A 70 -4.37 5.65 -7.40
CA GLN A 70 -5.78 5.92 -7.69
C GLN A 70 -6.71 4.95 -6.96
N LEU A 71 -6.35 3.66 -6.91
CA LEU A 71 -7.12 2.64 -6.19
C LEU A 71 -7.13 2.89 -4.68
N LEU A 72 -5.98 3.28 -4.12
CA LEU A 72 -5.85 3.60 -2.69
C LEU A 72 -6.57 4.89 -2.29
N ALA A 73 -6.67 5.85 -3.21
CA ALA A 73 -7.42 7.10 -2.98
C ALA A 73 -8.95 6.92 -3.03
N GLN A 74 -9.44 5.77 -3.48
CA GLN A 74 -10.87 5.46 -3.59
C GLN A 74 -11.39 4.65 -2.38
N GLN A 75 -10.53 4.32 -1.41
CA GLN A 75 -10.90 3.61 -0.19
C GLN A 75 -11.27 4.55 0.95
#